data_AF-A0A093X9B1-F1
#
_entry.id   AF-A0A093X9B1-F1
#
_cell.length_a   1.000
_cell.length_b   1.000
_cell.length_c   1.000
_cell.angle_alpha   90.00
_cell.angle_beta   90.00
_cell.angle_gamma   90.00
#
_symmetry.space_group_name_H-M   'P 1'
#
loop_
_entity.id
_entity.type
_entity.pdbx_description
1 polymer ?
#
loop_
_entity_poly.entity_id
_entity_poly.type
_entity_poly.pdbx_seq_one_letter_code
_entity_poly.pdbx_strand_id
1 'polypeptide(L)'
;NPIPAVDLLEQMLVFDPRKRVKATDALAHEYLSPYHDPTDEPAAEEKFDWSFNDADLPVDTWKIMMYSEILDYHNVDDASGDPELKMDDQIQV
;
A
#
# COMPACT_ATOMS: atom_id res chain seq x y z
N ASN A 1 5.08 14.74 -33.20
CA ASN A 1 4.73 14.31 -31.84
C ASN A 1 4.05 12.95 -31.93
N PRO A 2 4.52 11.94 -31.19
CA PRO A 2 3.82 10.66 -31.10
C PRO A 2 2.40 10.84 -30.54
N ILE A 3 1.53 9.86 -30.76
CA ILE A 3 0.19 9.84 -30.13
C ILE A 3 0.41 9.83 -28.60
N PRO A 4 -0.38 10.57 -27.79
CA PRO A 4 -0.10 10.75 -26.35
C PRO A 4 0.15 9.45 -25.57
N ALA A 5 -0.52 8.35 -25.96
CA ALA A 5 -0.30 7.04 -25.37
C ALA A 5 1.13 6.51 -25.59
N VAL A 6 1.65 6.67 -26.82
CA VAL A 6 3.00 6.24 -27.19
C VAL A 6 4.04 7.13 -26.52
N ASP A 7 3.80 8.44 -26.46
CA ASP A 7 4.69 9.39 -25.77
C ASP A 7 4.89 9.00 -24.29
N LEU A 8 3.79 8.71 -23.58
CA LEU A 8 3.86 8.28 -22.18
C LEU A 8 4.65 6.95 -22.04
N LEU A 9 4.41 5.99 -22.93
CA LEU A 9 5.14 4.71 -22.92
C LEU A 9 6.64 4.89 -23.16
N GLU A 10 7.03 5.78 -24.06
CA GLU A 10 8.44 6.11 -24.31
C GLU A 10 9.13 6.69 -23.07
N GLN A 11 8.41 7.46 -22.24
CA GLN A 11 8.92 8.00 -20.98
C GLN A 11 8.98 6.94 -19.85
N MET A 12 8.16 5.89 -19.91
CA MET A 12 8.15 4.79 -18.93
C MET A 12 9.18 3.70 -19.25
N LEU A 13 9.32 3.34 -20.52
CA LEU A 13 10.10 2.18 -20.98
C LEU A 13 11.54 2.54 -21.33
N VAL A 14 12.21 3.24 -20.41
CA VAL A 14 13.62 3.62 -20.54
C VAL A 14 14.56 2.69 -19.77
N PHE A 15 15.78 2.54 -20.27
CA PHE A 15 16.80 1.67 -19.68
C PHE A 15 17.32 2.18 -18.34
N ASP A 16 17.60 3.49 -18.25
CA ASP A 16 18.06 4.12 -17.01
C ASP A 16 16.85 4.41 -16.11
N PRO A 17 16.67 3.70 -14.97
CA PRO A 17 15.51 3.88 -14.11
C PRO A 17 15.44 5.30 -13.52
N ARG A 18 16.55 6.03 -13.47
CA ARG A 18 16.58 7.41 -12.97
C ARG A 18 15.99 8.41 -13.96
N LYS A 19 15.91 8.02 -15.24
CA LYS A 19 15.30 8.81 -16.32
C LYS A 19 13.84 8.44 -16.58
N ARG A 20 13.34 7.37 -15.94
CA ARG A 20 11.95 6.94 -16.05
C ARG A 20 11.06 8.01 -15.42
N VAL A 21 9.96 8.34 -16.10
CA VAL A 21 8.94 9.24 -15.56
C VAL A 21 8.45 8.76 -14.19
N LYS A 22 8.27 9.68 -13.24
CA LYS A 22 7.70 9.36 -11.93
C LYS A 22 6.19 9.16 -12.06
N ALA A 23 5.60 8.41 -11.13
CA ALA A 23 4.14 8.21 -11.10
C ALA A 23 3.38 9.54 -11.05
N THR A 24 3.83 10.49 -10.21
CA THR A 24 3.24 11.84 -10.09
C THR A 24 3.28 12.63 -11.41
N ASP A 25 4.41 12.56 -12.12
CA ASP A 25 4.60 13.29 -13.37
C ASP A 25 3.81 12.63 -14.52
N ALA A 26 3.68 11.30 -14.48
CA ALA A 26 2.86 10.53 -15.42
C ALA A 26 1.36 10.83 -15.27
N LEU A 27 0.85 10.98 -14.04
CA LEU A 27 -0.55 11.36 -13.79
C LEU A 27 -0.91 12.70 -14.46
N ALA A 28 0.02 13.66 -14.47
CA ALA A 28 -0.14 14.95 -15.14
C ALA A 28 0.03 14.91 -16.67
N HIS A 29 0.29 13.75 -17.28
CA HIS A 29 0.54 13.62 -18.71
C HIS A 29 -0.74 13.79 -19.55
N GLU A 30 -0.63 14.36 -20.76
CA GLU A 30 -1.78 14.63 -21.66
C GLU A 30 -2.67 13.40 -21.88
N TYR A 31 -2.05 12.22 -21.98
CA TYR A 31 -2.75 10.94 -22.14
C TYR A 31 -3.73 10.63 -20.99
N LEU A 32 -3.41 11.03 -19.76
CA LEU A 32 -4.23 10.81 -18.56
C LEU A 32 -5.10 12.01 -18.18
N SER A 33 -5.02 13.12 -18.91
CA SER A 33 -5.77 14.35 -18.63
C SER A 33 -7.28 14.19 -18.42
N PRO A 34 -8.01 13.25 -19.06
CA PRO A 34 -9.44 13.08 -18.80
C PRO A 34 -9.76 12.51 -17.39
N TYR A 35 -8.77 11.95 -16.70
CA TYR A 35 -8.91 11.29 -15.41
C TYR A 35 -8.11 11.96 -14.29
N HIS A 36 -7.14 12.81 -14.64
CA HIS A 36 -6.25 13.44 -13.68
C HIS A 36 -7.01 14.39 -12.75
N ASP A 37 -6.95 14.12 -11.44
CA ASP A 37 -7.50 14.97 -10.38
C ASP A 37 -6.51 15.03 -9.20
N PRO A 38 -5.73 16.12 -9.06
CA PRO A 38 -4.78 16.29 -7.96
C PRO A 38 -5.40 16.20 -6.55
N THR A 39 -6.72 16.40 -6.43
CA THR A 39 -7.43 16.33 -5.14
C THR A 39 -7.83 14.90 -4.76
N ASP A 40 -7.87 13.98 -5.73
CA ASP A 40 -8.17 12.55 -5.55
C ASP A 40 -6.93 11.64 -5.77
N GLU A 41 -5.74 12.24 -5.84
CA GLU A 41 -4.45 11.55 -6.01
C GLU A 41 -3.51 11.80 -4.81
N PRO A 42 -3.88 11.36 -3.59
CA PRO A 42 -3.10 11.65 -2.39
C PRO A 42 -1.76 10.89 -2.36
N ALA A 43 -0.74 11.53 -1.79
CA ALA A 43 0.47 10.85 -1.34
C ALA A 43 0.29 10.37 0.11
N ALA A 44 0.85 9.21 0.45
CA ALA A 44 0.93 8.78 1.84
C ALA A 44 1.76 9.79 2.65
N GLU A 45 1.21 10.25 3.78
CA GLU A 45 1.87 11.23 4.66
C GLU A 45 3.15 10.67 5.28
N GLU A 46 3.12 9.38 5.61
CA GLU A 46 4.25 8.67 6.19
C GLU A 46 4.83 7.65 5.21
N LYS A 47 6.16 7.49 5.28
CA LYS A 47 6.82 6.40 4.57
C LYS A 47 6.50 5.11 5.29
N PHE A 48 6.24 4.06 4.51
CA PHE A 48 6.14 2.72 5.05
C PHE A 48 7.44 2.32 5.78
N ASP A 49 7.32 1.83 7.00
CA ASP A 49 8.46 1.37 7.79
C ASP A 49 8.91 -0.01 7.29
N TRP A 50 10.13 -0.08 6.74
CA TRP A 50 10.73 -1.32 6.25
C TRP A 50 11.60 -2.02 7.29
N SER A 51 11.69 -1.50 8.52
CA SER A 51 12.55 -2.04 9.57
C SER A 51 12.30 -3.53 9.87
N PHE A 52 11.09 -4.02 9.64
CA PHE A 52 10.75 -5.44 9.81
C PHE A 52 11.45 -6.37 8.82
N ASN A 53 11.79 -5.91 7.61
CA ASN A 53 12.35 -6.79 6.57
C ASN A 53 13.74 -7.32 6.93
N ASP A 54 14.51 -6.51 7.66
CA ASP A 54 15.86 -6.86 8.09
C ASP A 54 15.89 -7.45 9.52
N ALA A 55 14.70 -7.69 10.11
CA ALA A 55 14.58 -8.21 11.46
C ALA A 55 14.82 -9.73 11.50
N ASP A 56 15.87 -10.15 12.22
CA ASP A 56 16.14 -11.57 12.49
C ASP A 56 15.45 -11.99 13.80
N LEU A 57 14.14 -12.21 13.70
CA LEU A 57 13.31 -12.63 14.84
C LEU A 57 13.01 -14.14 14.79
N PRO A 58 12.93 -14.82 15.94
CA PRO A 58 12.46 -16.19 16.00
C PRO A 58 11.05 -16.33 15.40
N VAL A 59 10.77 -17.50 14.81
CA VAL A 59 9.47 -17.80 14.20
C VAL A 59 8.29 -17.55 15.16
N ASP A 60 8.45 -17.87 16.44
CA ASP A 60 7.37 -17.67 17.42
C ASP A 60 7.09 -16.18 17.67
N THR A 61 8.11 -15.31 17.60
CA THR A 61 7.91 -13.86 17.67
C THR A 61 7.11 -13.36 16.46
N TRP A 62 7.41 -13.84 15.26
CA TRP A 62 6.64 -13.50 14.06
C TRP A 62 5.18 -13.93 14.15
N LYS A 63 4.89 -15.12 14.68
CA LYS A 63 3.52 -15.58 14.91
C LYS A 63 2.76 -14.66 15.85
N ILE A 64 3.40 -14.22 16.93
CA ILE A 64 2.79 -13.30 17.89
C ILE A 64 2.51 -11.96 17.22
N MET A 65 3.47 -11.37 16.50
CA MET A 65 3.29 -10.09 15.81
C MET A 65 2.14 -10.14 14.80
N MET A 66 2.07 -11.18 13.97
CA MET A 66 1.00 -11.36 13.00
C MET A 66 -0.37 -11.56 13.68
N TYR A 67 -0.42 -12.36 14.75
CA TYR A 67 -1.66 -12.58 15.49
C TYR A 67 -2.13 -11.30 16.19
N SER A 68 -1.22 -10.55 16.81
CA SER A 68 -1.51 -9.23 17.38
C SER A 68 -2.09 -8.30 16.32
N GLU A 69 -1.53 -8.27 15.12
CA GLU A 69 -2.02 -7.36 14.07
C GLU A 69 -3.41 -7.74 13.53
N ILE A 70 -3.71 -9.05 13.50
CA ILE A 70 -5.07 -9.54 13.21
C ILE A 70 -6.05 -9.10 14.30
N LEU A 71 -5.67 -9.24 15.57
CA LEU A 71 -6.51 -8.80 16.69
C LEU A 71 -6.72 -7.28 16.67
N ASP A 72 -5.66 -6.52 16.42
CA ASP A 72 -5.73 -5.06 16.35
C ASP A 72 -6.64 -4.61 15.21
N TYR A 73 -6.55 -5.24 14.02
CA TYR A 73 -7.47 -4.98 12.90
C TYR A 73 -8.94 -5.25 13.28
N HIS A 74 -9.22 -6.37 13.96
CA HIS A 74 -10.59 -6.72 14.35
C HIS A 74 -11.13 -5.93 15.56
N ASN A 75 -10.26 -5.47 16.46
CA ASN A 75 -10.65 -4.60 17.58
C ASN A 75 -11.02 -3.19 17.13
N VAL A 76 -10.64 -2.78 15.91
CA VAL A 76 -11.05 -1.49 15.33
C VAL A 76 -12.54 -1.49 14.96
N ASP A 77 -13.13 -2.66 14.66
CA ASP A 77 -14.54 -2.81 14.30
C ASP A 77 -15.48 -2.76 15.52
N ASP A 78 -14.98 -3.03 16.74
CA ASP A 78 -15.77 -2.97 17.99
C ASP A 78 -16.16 -1.54 18.40
N ALA A 79 -15.52 -0.51 17.85
CA ALA A 79 -15.99 0.87 17.97
C ALA A 79 -17.29 1.14 17.18
N SER A 80 -17.68 0.21 16.30
CA SER A 80 -18.96 0.17 15.60
C SER A 80 -19.90 -0.93 16.12
N GLY A 81 -19.79 -1.34 17.39
CA GLY A 81 -20.90 -1.91 18.15
C GLY A 81 -21.61 -3.13 17.56
N ASP A 82 -20.87 -4.13 17.06
CA ASP A 82 -21.43 -5.46 16.78
C ASP A 82 -21.01 -6.47 17.86
N PRO A 83 -21.88 -6.80 18.85
CA PRO A 83 -21.52 -7.58 20.04
C PRO A 83 -21.36 -9.10 19.80
N GLU A 84 -21.26 -9.54 18.54
CA GLU A 84 -21.32 -10.97 18.18
C GLU A 84 -19.97 -11.61 17.78
N LEU A 85 -18.84 -10.91 17.94
CA LEU A 85 -17.53 -11.55 18.03
C LEU A 85 -17.31 -12.14 19.43
N LYS A 86 -18.17 -13.09 19.78
CA LYS A 86 -18.00 -13.90 20.97
C LYS A 86 -16.85 -14.86 20.77
N MET A 87 -15.83 -14.63 21.58
CA MET A 87 -14.94 -15.58 22.24
C MET A 87 -15.44 -17.04 22.25
N ASP A 88 -15.36 -17.74 21.13
CA ASP A 88 -15.59 -19.19 21.03
C ASP A 88 -14.58 -19.78 20.03
N ASP A 89 -13.39 -20.13 20.54
CA ASP A 89 -12.85 -21.49 20.45
C ASP A 89 -11.33 -21.52 20.73
N GLN A 90 -11.02 -21.96 21.95
CA GLN A 90 -9.93 -22.89 22.28
C GLN A 90 -8.75 -22.99 21.29
N ILE A 91 -7.69 -22.22 21.55
CA ILE A 91 -6.34 -22.76 21.34
C ILE A 91 -5.83 -23.19 22.70
N GLN A 92 -6.09 -24.46 23.02
CA GLN A 92 -5.36 -25.18 24.05
C GLN A 92 -3.88 -25.24 23.65
N VAL A 93 -3.01 -24.82 24.56
CA VAL A 93 -1.62 -25.28 24.61
C VAL A 93 -1.50 -26.25 25.77
#